data_AF-A0A0J7K980-F1
#
_entry.id   AF-A0A0J7K980-F1
#
_cell.length_a   1.000
_cell.length_b   1.000
_cell.length_c   1.000
_cell.angle_alpha   90.00
_cell.angle_beta   90.00
_cell.angle_gamma   90.00
#
_symmetry.space_group_name_H-M   'P 1'
#
loop_
_entity.id
_entity.type
_entity.pdbx_description
1 polymer ?
#
loop_
_entity_poly.entity_id
_entity_poly.type
_entity_poly.pdbx_seq_one_letter_code
_entity_poly.pdbx_strand_id
1 'polypeptide(L)'
;MYLGVNGGERASVLNDDGNSELSSSNGEADYLLVEETDDEAELRTASVTEEDVEKLEDDYFFENNEIEELRDWALKGNPTIPHTRIDELLLILRKRLLPDLPKTAKTFLQTMKAQYDIEINKQDASEFVYFDISEQLKRIFQAILANSVPSFCEENVYKPFPVAIYLGNHKPGDVNKYLHQFIIEIIELQADGLLINGQRFSICIKRFICDRPARAFLKCIKSHGGYWACERCNVRENRVEKRVIYPVNESVEQRRVLP
;
A
#
# COMPACT_ATOMS: atom_id res chain seq x y z
N MET A 1 0.80 -0.48 -16.88
CA MET A 1 -0.16 -0.93 -17.91
C MET A 1 -0.74 0.31 -18.59
N TYR A 2 -1.40 0.22 -19.75
CA TYR A 2 -2.08 1.38 -20.37
C TYR A 2 -3.52 1.02 -20.71
N LEU A 3 -4.47 1.72 -20.09
CA LEU A 3 -5.90 1.66 -20.40
C LEU A 3 -6.33 3.07 -20.85
N GLY A 4 -7.03 3.16 -21.96
CA GLY A 4 -7.66 4.40 -22.44
C GLY A 4 -9.16 4.26 -22.33
N VAL A 5 -9.84 5.30 -21.84
CA VAL A 5 -11.29 5.30 -21.62
C VAL A 5 -11.94 6.14 -22.71
N ASN A 6 -12.83 5.55 -23.51
CA ASN A 6 -13.68 6.28 -24.45
C ASN A 6 -14.97 6.69 -23.74
N GLY A 7 -15.43 7.93 -23.97
CA GLY A 7 -16.63 8.49 -23.34
C GLY A 7 -17.87 8.50 -24.25
N GLY A 8 -19.02 8.78 -23.62
CA GLY A 8 -20.37 8.83 -24.23
C GLY A 8 -21.33 7.86 -23.54
N GLU A 9 -22.59 8.17 -23.24
CA GLU A 9 -23.34 9.44 -23.38
C GLU A 9 -24.33 9.64 -22.20
N ARG A 10 -25.19 10.67 -22.27
CA ARG A 10 -26.09 11.14 -21.20
C ARG A 10 -27.34 10.27 -20.97
N ALA A 11 -27.84 10.27 -19.73
CA ALA A 11 -29.26 10.17 -19.38
C ALA A 11 -29.56 11.12 -18.17
N SER A 12 -30.82 11.37 -17.84
CA SER A 12 -31.23 12.55 -17.06
C SER A 12 -32.30 12.32 -15.98
N VAL A 13 -32.13 13.01 -14.85
CA VAL A 13 -33.15 13.65 -13.96
C VAL A 13 -34.36 12.82 -13.52
N LEU A 14 -34.52 12.70 -12.20
CA LEU A 14 -35.78 13.01 -11.49
C LEU A 14 -35.47 13.39 -10.04
N ASN A 15 -36.14 14.44 -9.54
CA ASN A 15 -36.20 14.85 -8.12
C ASN A 15 -37.67 14.82 -7.68
N ASP A 16 -37.95 14.69 -6.39
CA ASP A 16 -39.20 15.14 -5.77
C ASP A 16 -38.95 15.54 -4.29
N ASP A 17 -39.85 16.35 -3.72
CA ASP A 17 -39.62 17.14 -2.50
C ASP A 17 -40.21 16.53 -1.19
N GLY A 18 -39.85 17.07 -0.03
CA GLY A 18 -40.42 16.65 1.27
C GLY A 18 -39.97 17.47 2.50
N ASN A 19 -40.76 18.48 2.87
CA ASN A 19 -40.65 19.28 4.11
C ASN A 19 -41.14 18.48 5.36
N SER A 20 -41.03 18.88 6.64
CA SER A 20 -40.63 20.13 7.35
C SER A 20 -40.07 19.74 8.78
N GLU A 21 -39.94 20.52 9.88
CA GLU A 21 -40.40 21.88 10.25
C GLU A 21 -39.53 22.60 11.32
N LEU A 22 -39.97 22.67 12.59
CA LEU A 22 -39.57 23.62 13.66
C LEU A 22 -40.01 23.04 15.05
N SER A 23 -39.76 23.56 16.27
CA SER A 23 -39.23 24.84 16.78
C SER A 23 -38.84 24.78 18.29
N SER A 24 -38.01 25.73 18.76
CA SER A 24 -38.08 26.51 20.05
C SER A 24 -38.14 25.81 21.45
N SER A 25 -37.70 26.40 22.58
CA SER A 25 -36.92 27.64 22.89
C SER A 25 -36.62 27.81 24.41
N ASN A 26 -35.62 28.63 24.79
CA ASN A 26 -35.32 29.20 26.14
C ASN A 26 -34.80 28.18 27.19
N GLY A 27 -34.08 28.51 28.28
CA GLY A 27 -33.76 29.74 29.06
C GLY A 27 -34.04 29.44 30.56
N GLU A 28 -33.33 29.89 31.61
CA GLU A 28 -32.31 30.94 31.86
C GLU A 28 -31.46 30.54 33.13
N ALA A 29 -30.62 31.43 33.71
CA ALA A 29 -29.74 31.18 34.89
C ALA A 29 -30.43 31.57 36.25
N ASP A 30 -29.83 31.64 37.46
CA ASP A 30 -28.43 31.66 37.94
C ASP A 30 -28.31 31.40 39.49
N TYR A 31 -27.08 31.33 40.02
CA TYR A 31 -26.59 31.53 41.43
C TYR A 31 -27.27 30.90 42.68
N LEU A 32 -26.47 30.22 43.52
CA LEU A 32 -26.03 30.72 44.85
C LEU A 32 -24.93 29.83 45.51
N LEU A 33 -24.46 30.20 46.73
CA LEU A 33 -23.18 29.80 47.33
C LEU A 33 -23.28 29.01 48.66
N VAL A 34 -22.32 28.09 48.84
CA VAL A 34 -21.48 27.78 50.04
C VAL A 34 -22.08 27.91 51.46
N GLU A 35 -21.99 26.83 52.25
CA GLU A 35 -21.43 26.87 53.62
C GLU A 35 -20.95 25.46 54.08
N GLU A 36 -20.00 25.43 55.04
CA GLU A 36 -19.34 24.22 55.58
C GLU A 36 -19.65 24.05 57.08
N THR A 37 -19.78 22.81 57.58
CA THR A 37 -19.57 22.47 59.01
C THR A 37 -19.13 21.01 59.17
N ASP A 38 -18.07 20.77 59.94
CA ASP A 38 -17.68 19.44 60.46
C ASP A 38 -18.68 18.92 61.52
N ASP A 39 -18.72 17.59 61.72
CA ASP A 39 -18.74 17.00 63.07
C ASP A 39 -18.29 15.52 63.04
N GLU A 40 -17.75 15.02 64.15
CA GLU A 40 -16.86 13.84 64.20
C GLU A 40 -17.51 12.48 64.61
N ALA A 41 -16.86 11.40 64.16
CA ALA A 41 -16.88 10.00 64.61
C ALA A 41 -18.13 9.34 65.26
N GLU A 42 -18.55 8.20 64.67
CA GLU A 42 -18.75 6.99 65.48
C GLU A 42 -18.18 5.73 64.77
N LEU A 43 -17.21 5.07 65.40
CA LEU A 43 -16.39 4.03 64.77
C LEU A 43 -16.96 2.63 65.09
N ARG A 44 -17.61 1.99 64.11
CA ARG A 44 -18.16 0.62 64.26
C ARG A 44 -17.42 -0.41 63.42
N THR A 45 -16.69 -1.26 64.14
CA THR A 45 -16.22 -2.62 63.81
C THR A 45 -16.55 -3.16 62.42
N ALA A 46 -15.50 -3.43 61.63
CA ALA A 46 -15.63 -4.08 60.33
C ALA A 46 -16.33 -5.44 60.40
N SER A 47 -17.23 -5.68 59.46
CA SER A 47 -17.72 -7.00 59.07
C SER A 47 -17.44 -7.16 57.58
N VAL A 48 -16.59 -8.11 57.22
CA VAL A 48 -16.25 -8.39 55.82
C VAL A 48 -17.25 -9.39 55.27
N THR A 49 -18.00 -8.98 54.25
CA THR A 49 -18.81 -9.86 53.40
C THR A 49 -18.14 -9.97 52.03
N GLU A 50 -17.95 -11.20 51.55
CA GLU A 50 -17.10 -11.51 50.37
C GLU A 50 -17.75 -11.17 49.02
N GLU A 51 -18.73 -10.26 48.98
CA GLU A 51 -19.52 -9.90 47.79
C GLU A 51 -19.35 -8.43 47.33
N ASP A 52 -18.57 -7.60 48.04
CA ASP A 52 -18.27 -6.20 47.68
C ASP A 52 -16.89 -5.99 47.02
N VAL A 53 -16.19 -7.07 46.63
CA VAL A 53 -14.83 -7.03 46.05
C VAL A 53 -14.83 -6.86 44.51
N GLU A 54 -15.95 -6.47 43.90
CA GLU A 54 -16.08 -6.20 42.47
C GLU A 54 -16.41 -4.72 42.17
N LYS A 55 -15.48 -3.79 42.51
CA LYS A 55 -15.59 -2.37 42.07
C LYS A 55 -14.34 -1.49 42.12
N LEU A 56 -13.13 -2.06 42.21
CA LEU A 56 -11.88 -1.28 42.36
C LEU A 56 -10.73 -1.67 41.40
N GLU A 57 -10.96 -2.49 40.38
CA GLU A 57 -9.94 -2.89 39.40
C GLU A 57 -10.44 -2.79 37.94
N ASP A 58 -10.79 -1.58 37.46
CA ASP A 58 -11.12 -1.35 36.04
C ASP A 58 -10.71 0.04 35.50
N ASP A 59 -9.78 0.73 36.19
CA ASP A 59 -9.32 2.10 35.84
C ASP A 59 -7.81 2.12 35.46
N TYR A 60 -7.34 1.04 34.82
CA TYR A 60 -5.92 0.81 34.54
C TYR A 60 -5.63 0.35 33.10
N PHE A 61 -5.97 1.15 32.08
CA PHE A 61 -5.36 1.03 30.74
C PHE A 61 -5.33 2.32 29.89
N PHE A 62 -4.97 3.46 30.48
CA PHE A 62 -4.64 4.69 29.75
C PHE A 62 -3.28 4.58 29.00
N GLU A 63 -3.21 3.78 27.92
CA GLU A 63 -2.01 3.73 27.07
C GLU A 63 -1.90 4.93 26.11
N ASN A 64 -1.28 6.01 26.61
CA ASN A 64 -0.48 6.97 25.81
C ASN A 64 -1.21 7.84 24.76
N ASN A 65 -2.25 8.57 25.13
CA ASN A 65 -2.88 9.57 24.27
C ASN A 65 -1.87 10.58 23.69
N GLU A 66 -0.92 11.04 24.49
CA GLU A 66 0.09 12.04 24.10
C GLU A 66 1.04 11.54 22.99
N ILE A 67 1.28 10.23 22.94
CA ILE A 67 2.10 9.63 21.86
C ILE A 67 1.32 9.63 20.55
N GLU A 68 0.02 9.38 20.59
CA GLU A 68 -0.88 9.41 19.43
C GLU A 68 -1.00 10.85 18.90
N GLU A 69 -1.29 11.82 19.79
CA GLU A 69 -1.34 13.25 19.45
C GLU A 69 -0.03 13.76 18.82
N LEU A 70 1.13 13.34 19.35
CA LEU A 70 2.44 13.70 18.79
C LEU A 70 2.68 13.08 17.40
N ARG A 71 2.17 11.87 17.11
CA ARG A 71 2.22 11.29 15.74
C ARG A 71 1.36 12.12 14.80
N ASP A 72 0.14 12.42 15.23
CA ASP A 72 -0.84 13.17 14.44
C ASP A 72 -0.33 14.58 14.11
N TRP A 73 0.28 15.27 15.09
CA TRP A 73 0.99 16.54 14.86
C TRP A 73 2.10 16.40 13.82
N ALA A 74 2.94 15.36 13.91
CA ALA A 74 4.05 15.15 12.98
C ALA A 74 3.60 14.84 11.54
N LEU A 75 2.41 14.26 11.37
CA LEU A 75 1.80 13.93 10.08
C LEU A 75 0.99 15.08 9.45
N LYS A 76 0.36 15.95 10.27
CA LYS A 76 -0.49 17.07 9.81
C LYS A 76 0.28 18.27 9.21
N GLY A 77 1.61 18.32 9.35
CA GLY A 77 2.43 19.42 8.84
C GLY A 77 2.48 19.50 7.31
N ASN A 78 2.35 20.71 6.76
CA ASN A 78 2.58 21.01 5.33
C ASN A 78 3.60 22.15 5.19
N PRO A 79 4.82 21.90 4.64
CA PRO A 79 5.35 20.60 4.24
C PRO A 79 5.54 19.65 5.43
N THR A 80 5.55 18.34 5.16
CA THR A 80 5.75 17.30 6.19
C THR A 80 7.13 17.36 6.81
N ILE A 81 7.21 17.04 8.11
CA ILE A 81 8.45 17.18 8.88
C ILE A 81 9.47 16.10 8.45
N PRO A 82 10.71 16.46 8.06
CA PRO A 82 11.72 15.47 7.68
C PRO A 82 12.04 14.50 8.84
N HIS A 83 12.17 13.22 8.53
CA HIS A 83 12.42 12.17 9.55
C HIS A 83 13.61 12.49 10.47
N THR A 84 14.69 13.08 9.96
CA THR A 84 15.86 13.48 10.76
C THR A 84 15.53 14.49 11.87
N ARG A 85 14.60 15.42 11.62
CA ARG A 85 14.13 16.39 12.61
C ARG A 85 13.22 15.75 13.66
N ILE A 86 12.47 14.72 13.25
CA ILE A 86 11.69 13.89 14.16
C ILE A 86 12.64 13.03 15.03
N ASP A 87 13.66 12.39 14.45
CA ASP A 87 14.68 11.63 15.18
C ASP A 87 15.37 12.49 16.27
N GLU A 88 15.77 13.72 15.92
CA GLU A 88 16.34 14.70 16.86
C GLU A 88 15.35 15.07 18.00
N LEU A 89 14.08 15.30 17.68
CA LEU A 89 13.04 15.63 18.65
C LEU A 89 12.74 14.45 19.60
N LEU A 90 12.63 13.23 19.06
CA LEU A 90 12.42 12.01 19.84
C LEU A 90 13.57 11.77 20.84
N LEU A 91 14.82 12.04 20.43
CA LEU A 91 16.00 11.97 21.29
C LEU A 91 16.04 13.05 22.40
N ILE A 92 15.25 14.12 22.29
CA ILE A 92 15.06 15.13 23.34
C ILE A 92 13.93 14.69 24.29
N LEU A 93 12.76 14.34 23.74
CA LEU A 93 11.57 13.94 24.52
C LEU A 93 11.84 12.68 25.36
N ARG A 94 12.56 11.68 24.82
CA ARG A 94 12.99 10.47 25.56
C ARG A 94 13.86 10.74 26.79
N LYS A 95 14.53 11.89 26.89
CA LYS A 95 15.44 12.21 28.00
C LYS A 95 14.76 12.91 29.17
N ARG A 96 13.51 13.35 29.02
CA ARG A 96 12.86 14.28 29.96
C ARG A 96 11.39 14.02 30.24
N LEU A 97 10.64 13.43 29.31
CA LEU A 97 9.18 13.34 29.40
C LEU A 97 8.64 11.93 29.12
N LEU A 98 9.05 11.31 28.00
CA LEU A 98 8.47 10.04 27.54
C LEU A 98 9.58 9.01 27.29
N PRO A 99 10.07 8.31 28.34
CA PRO A 99 11.27 7.47 28.24
C PRO A 99 11.15 6.31 27.24
N ASP A 100 9.94 5.80 26.99
CA ASP A 100 9.69 4.63 26.13
C ASP A 100 9.49 4.97 24.65
N LEU A 101 9.05 6.20 24.36
CA LEU A 101 8.79 6.77 23.03
C LEU A 101 9.86 6.36 22.00
N PRO A 102 9.53 5.77 20.82
CA PRO A 102 10.54 5.17 19.94
C PRO A 102 11.69 6.11 19.54
N LYS A 103 12.91 5.57 19.40
CA LYS A 103 14.13 6.35 19.10
C LYS A 103 14.20 6.90 17.67
N THR A 104 13.33 6.45 16.77
CA THR A 104 13.38 6.81 15.34
C THR A 104 12.00 7.09 14.76
N ALA A 105 11.94 8.06 13.86
CA ALA A 105 10.72 8.52 13.19
C ALA A 105 9.95 7.38 12.51
N LYS A 106 10.67 6.46 11.84
CA LYS A 106 10.07 5.29 11.18
C LYS A 106 9.26 4.40 12.14
N THR A 107 9.75 4.20 13.36
CA THR A 107 9.08 3.39 14.38
C THR A 107 8.02 4.19 15.12
N PHE A 108 8.30 5.47 15.40
CA PHE A 108 7.38 6.40 16.07
C PHE A 108 6.11 6.67 15.26
N LEU A 109 6.24 7.03 13.98
CA LEU A 109 5.12 7.30 13.06
C LEU A 109 4.36 6.04 12.63
N GLN A 110 4.74 4.86 13.14
CA GLN A 110 4.16 3.55 12.80
C GLN A 110 3.92 3.33 11.29
N THR A 111 4.85 3.79 10.43
CA THR A 111 4.68 3.78 8.97
C THR A 111 4.20 2.41 8.49
N MET A 112 2.97 2.34 7.96
CA MET A 112 2.13 1.14 7.99
C MET A 112 2.90 -0.18 7.82
N LYS A 113 2.85 -1.04 8.84
CA LYS A 113 3.25 -2.44 8.75
C LYS A 113 2.24 -3.19 7.87
N ALA A 114 2.33 -3.00 6.56
CA ALA A 114 1.60 -3.84 5.62
C ALA A 114 2.08 -5.28 5.76
N GLN A 115 1.20 -6.14 6.24
CA GLN A 115 1.42 -7.59 6.29
C GLN A 115 1.21 -8.16 4.89
N TYR A 116 2.14 -9.00 4.46
CA TYR A 116 2.09 -9.71 3.19
C TYR A 116 2.50 -11.16 3.44
N ASP A 117 1.90 -12.09 2.70
CA ASP A 117 2.32 -13.49 2.75
C ASP A 117 3.62 -13.68 1.96
N ILE A 118 4.69 -14.03 2.67
CA ILE A 118 6.02 -14.23 2.09
C ILE A 118 6.22 -15.73 1.84
N GLU A 119 6.26 -16.13 0.58
CA GLU A 119 6.68 -17.46 0.17
C GLU A 119 8.20 -17.60 0.38
N ILE A 120 8.64 -18.50 1.26
CA ILE A 120 10.07 -18.74 1.55
C ILE A 120 10.50 -20.09 0.97
N ASN A 121 11.39 -20.08 -0.03
CA ASN A 121 12.00 -21.28 -0.58
C ASN A 121 13.13 -21.79 0.33
N LYS A 122 12.86 -22.88 1.06
CA LYS A 122 13.80 -23.51 2.00
C LYS A 122 15.07 -24.11 1.35
N GLN A 123 15.15 -24.19 0.02
CA GLN A 123 16.30 -24.78 -0.69
C GLN A 123 17.42 -23.77 -0.97
N ASP A 124 17.09 -22.52 -1.25
CA ASP A 124 18.03 -21.45 -1.64
C ASP A 124 17.91 -20.17 -0.78
N ALA A 125 17.00 -20.20 0.22
CA ALA A 125 16.63 -19.07 1.06
C ALA A 125 16.15 -17.84 0.28
N SER A 126 15.51 -18.05 -0.88
CA SER A 126 14.80 -16.98 -1.58
C SER A 126 13.41 -16.72 -1.00
N GLU A 127 12.99 -15.46 -1.08
CA GLU A 127 11.70 -14.94 -0.62
C GLU A 127 10.93 -14.38 -1.81
N PHE A 128 9.62 -14.62 -1.86
CA PHE A 128 8.72 -14.10 -2.89
C PHE A 128 7.45 -13.53 -2.26
N VAL A 129 6.98 -12.41 -2.79
CA VAL A 129 5.75 -11.73 -2.37
C VAL A 129 4.97 -11.31 -3.62
N TYR A 130 3.68 -11.60 -3.63
CA TYR A 130 2.71 -11.10 -4.60
C TYR A 130 1.87 -9.98 -3.97
N PHE A 131 1.37 -9.04 -4.79
CA PHE A 131 0.72 -7.81 -4.31
C PHE A 131 -0.66 -7.54 -4.92
N ASP A 132 -1.23 -8.50 -5.66
CA ASP A 132 -2.55 -8.49 -6.31
C ASP A 132 -2.81 -7.29 -7.24
N ILE A 133 -2.79 -7.55 -8.56
CA ILE A 133 -3.12 -6.56 -9.58
C ILE A 133 -4.52 -5.99 -9.33
N SER A 134 -5.46 -6.82 -8.92
CA SER A 134 -6.85 -6.46 -8.64
C SER A 134 -6.96 -5.43 -7.51
N GLU A 135 -6.32 -5.66 -6.35
CA GLU A 135 -6.30 -4.70 -5.24
C GLU A 135 -5.55 -3.41 -5.58
N GLN A 136 -4.42 -3.52 -6.27
CA GLN A 136 -3.64 -2.34 -6.67
C GLN A 136 -4.40 -1.50 -7.71
N LEU A 137 -5.13 -2.13 -8.65
CA LEU A 137 -6.04 -1.45 -9.56
C LEU A 137 -7.24 -0.83 -8.83
N LYS A 138 -7.89 -1.55 -7.89
CA LYS A 138 -8.98 -1.00 -7.06
C LYS A 138 -8.53 0.28 -6.37
N ARG A 139 -7.38 0.26 -5.69
CA ARG A 139 -6.78 1.42 -4.99
C ARG A 139 -6.55 2.61 -5.93
N ILE A 140 -5.98 2.36 -7.11
CA ILE A 140 -5.72 3.42 -8.11
C ILE A 140 -7.03 4.01 -8.66
N PHE A 141 -8.00 3.17 -9.02
CA PHE A 141 -9.29 3.65 -9.52
C PHE A 141 -10.11 4.36 -8.44
N GLN A 142 -10.11 3.88 -7.19
CA GLN A 142 -10.74 4.56 -6.06
C GLN A 142 -10.10 5.93 -5.80
N ALA A 143 -8.77 6.04 -5.85
CA ALA A 143 -8.08 7.33 -5.74
C ALA A 143 -8.43 8.27 -6.90
N ILE A 144 -8.59 7.78 -8.13
CA ILE A 144 -9.04 8.59 -9.28
C ILE A 144 -10.48 9.06 -9.09
N LEU A 145 -11.39 8.18 -8.65
CA LEU A 145 -12.81 8.49 -8.46
C LEU A 145 -13.09 9.41 -7.25
N ALA A 146 -12.28 9.33 -6.19
CA ALA A 146 -12.41 10.18 -5.01
C ALA A 146 -11.93 11.63 -5.25
N ASN A 147 -11.05 11.86 -6.23
CA ASN A 147 -10.59 13.19 -6.60
C ASN A 147 -11.63 13.89 -7.50
N SER A 148 -12.69 14.40 -6.89
CA SER A 148 -13.80 15.12 -7.55
C SER A 148 -13.44 16.51 -8.13
N VAL A 149 -12.17 16.89 -8.12
CA VAL A 149 -11.68 18.21 -8.56
C VAL A 149 -10.85 18.05 -9.84
N PRO A 150 -11.24 18.64 -10.99
CA PRO A 150 -10.51 18.53 -12.25
C PRO A 150 -9.28 19.45 -12.30
N SER A 151 -8.35 19.30 -11.36
CA SER A 151 -6.99 19.82 -11.52
C SER A 151 -6.25 18.92 -12.51
N PHE A 152 -6.12 19.37 -13.75
CA PHE A 152 -5.63 18.59 -14.89
C PHE A 152 -4.09 18.44 -14.87
N CYS A 153 -3.56 17.85 -13.79
CA CYS A 153 -2.16 17.44 -13.67
C CYS A 153 -2.04 15.95 -14.07
N GLU A 154 -1.70 15.69 -15.33
CA GLU A 154 -1.76 14.36 -15.98
C GLU A 154 -0.81 13.29 -15.39
N GLU A 155 0.04 13.63 -14.41
CA GLU A 155 1.23 12.85 -14.04
C GLU A 155 0.95 11.52 -13.31
N ASN A 156 -0.21 11.35 -12.66
CA ASN A 156 -0.41 10.22 -11.72
C ASN A 156 -0.97 8.92 -12.33
N VAL A 157 -1.65 8.95 -13.48
CA VAL A 157 -2.31 7.74 -14.05
C VAL A 157 -1.31 6.70 -14.56
N TYR A 158 -0.08 7.11 -14.87
CA TYR A 158 0.97 6.23 -15.41
C TYR A 158 2.02 5.79 -14.38
N LYS A 159 1.82 6.11 -13.09
CA LYS A 159 2.75 5.75 -12.01
C LYS A 159 2.84 4.22 -11.88
N PRO A 160 4.03 3.60 -12.01
CA PRO A 160 4.18 2.16 -11.86
C PRO A 160 4.03 1.74 -10.40
N PHE A 161 3.42 0.58 -10.18
CA PHE A 161 3.27 -0.07 -8.87
C PHE A 161 3.88 -1.48 -8.89
N PRO A 162 4.39 -1.99 -7.75
CA PRO A 162 4.83 -3.37 -7.65
C PRO A 162 3.62 -4.32 -7.70
N VAL A 163 3.80 -5.43 -8.42
CA VAL A 163 2.85 -6.55 -8.52
C VAL A 163 3.45 -7.82 -7.91
N ALA A 164 4.77 -7.99 -7.99
CA ALA A 164 5.53 -9.03 -7.33
C ALA A 164 6.91 -8.51 -6.94
N ILE A 165 7.49 -9.05 -5.85
CA ILE A 165 8.88 -8.87 -5.45
C ILE A 165 9.48 -10.26 -5.21
N TYR A 166 10.73 -10.44 -5.63
CA TYR A 166 11.53 -11.62 -5.36
C TYR A 166 12.90 -11.19 -4.83
N LEU A 167 13.36 -11.84 -3.77
CA LEU A 167 14.66 -11.65 -3.15
C LEU A 167 15.39 -13.00 -3.13
N GLY A 168 16.62 -13.03 -3.64
CA GLY A 168 17.44 -14.25 -3.64
C GLY A 168 18.79 -14.04 -4.31
N ASN A 169 19.73 -14.95 -4.04
CA ASN A 169 21.11 -14.85 -4.54
C ASN A 169 21.22 -15.03 -6.06
N HIS A 170 20.21 -15.63 -6.68
CA HIS A 170 20.12 -15.91 -8.12
C HIS A 170 18.71 -15.57 -8.62
N LYS A 171 18.50 -15.55 -9.95
CA LYS A 171 17.15 -15.45 -10.52
C LYS A 171 16.27 -16.63 -10.07
N PRO A 172 14.94 -16.49 -10.02
CA PRO A 172 14.05 -17.61 -9.71
C PRO A 172 14.33 -18.79 -10.64
N GLY A 173 14.47 -20.00 -10.09
CA GLY A 173 14.86 -21.18 -10.86
C GLY A 173 13.82 -21.67 -11.87
N ASP A 174 12.54 -21.36 -11.64
CA ASP A 174 11.40 -21.77 -12.47
C ASP A 174 10.52 -20.55 -12.77
N VAL A 175 10.40 -20.20 -14.04
CA VAL A 175 9.60 -19.06 -14.49
C VAL A 175 8.10 -19.29 -14.30
N ASN A 176 7.64 -20.55 -14.33
CA ASN A 176 6.22 -20.87 -14.24
C ASN A 176 5.71 -20.65 -12.81
N LYS A 177 6.52 -21.01 -11.81
CA LYS A 177 6.25 -20.72 -10.40
C LYS A 177 6.29 -19.22 -10.13
N TYR A 178 7.36 -18.54 -10.58
CA TYR A 178 7.52 -17.09 -10.41
C TYR A 178 6.38 -16.26 -11.04
N LEU A 179 5.74 -16.76 -12.10
CA LEU A 179 4.59 -16.12 -12.74
C LEU A 179 3.24 -16.74 -12.35
N HIS A 180 3.18 -17.71 -11.43
CA HIS A 180 1.99 -18.54 -11.23
C HIS A 180 0.77 -17.71 -10.80
N GLN A 181 0.92 -16.96 -9.70
CA GLN A 181 -0.14 -16.07 -9.19
C GLN A 181 -0.53 -15.01 -10.22
N PHE A 182 0.46 -14.40 -10.89
CA PHE A 182 0.24 -13.44 -11.98
C PHE A 182 -0.59 -13.99 -13.14
N ILE A 183 -0.33 -15.24 -13.55
CA ILE A 183 -1.03 -15.87 -14.68
C ILE A 183 -2.48 -16.20 -14.31
N ILE A 184 -2.73 -16.69 -13.08
CA ILE A 184 -4.09 -16.97 -12.59
C ILE A 184 -4.89 -15.67 -12.54
N GLU A 185 -4.44 -14.68 -11.78
CA GLU A 185 -5.18 -13.44 -11.55
C GLU A 185 -5.45 -12.69 -12.88
N ILE A 186 -4.48 -12.65 -13.81
CA ILE A 186 -4.66 -11.91 -15.06
C ILE A 186 -5.50 -12.66 -16.11
N ILE A 187 -5.74 -13.97 -15.93
CA ILE A 187 -6.74 -14.73 -16.70
C ILE A 187 -8.13 -14.41 -16.14
N GLU A 188 -8.31 -14.47 -14.82
CA GLU A 188 -9.57 -14.14 -14.15
C GLU A 188 -10.00 -12.69 -14.45
N LEU A 189 -9.10 -11.73 -14.29
CA LEU A 189 -9.33 -10.32 -14.64
C LEU A 189 -9.63 -10.08 -16.14
N GLN A 190 -9.20 -10.96 -17.04
CA GLN A 190 -9.53 -10.87 -18.47
C GLN A 190 -10.87 -11.54 -18.83
N ALA A 191 -11.26 -12.59 -18.11
CA ALA A 191 -12.53 -13.28 -18.30
C ALA A 191 -13.70 -12.52 -17.66
N ASP A 192 -13.56 -12.14 -16.37
CA ASP A 192 -14.61 -11.47 -15.61
C ASP A 192 -14.49 -9.94 -15.64
N GLY A 193 -13.28 -9.40 -15.71
CA GLY A 193 -13.05 -7.98 -15.46
C GLY A 193 -13.03 -7.63 -13.97
N LEU A 194 -12.76 -6.36 -13.66
CA LEU A 194 -12.62 -5.84 -12.31
C LEU A 194 -13.89 -5.11 -11.87
N LEU A 195 -14.47 -5.50 -10.73
CA LEU A 195 -15.63 -4.83 -10.14
C LEU A 195 -15.19 -3.71 -9.19
N ILE A 196 -15.63 -2.48 -9.44
CA ILE A 196 -15.37 -1.30 -8.60
C ILE A 196 -16.65 -0.48 -8.50
N ASN A 197 -17.10 -0.18 -7.27
CA ASN A 197 -18.30 0.62 -6.98
C ASN A 197 -19.56 0.15 -7.75
N GLY A 198 -19.71 -1.17 -7.96
CA GLY A 198 -20.80 -1.78 -8.74
C GLY A 198 -20.60 -1.80 -10.26
N GLN A 199 -19.61 -1.08 -10.80
CA GLN A 199 -19.29 -1.08 -12.23
C GLN A 199 -18.19 -2.12 -12.55
N ARG A 200 -18.40 -2.92 -13.60
CA ARG A 200 -17.44 -3.94 -14.08
C ARG A 200 -16.60 -3.38 -15.23
N PHE A 201 -15.28 -3.40 -15.08
CA PHE A 201 -14.31 -2.87 -16.05
C PHE A 201 -13.53 -4.01 -16.72
N SER A 202 -13.49 -4.07 -18.04
CA SER A 202 -12.73 -5.09 -18.76
C SER A 202 -11.22 -4.81 -18.74
N ILE A 203 -10.42 -5.77 -18.25
CA ILE A 203 -8.96 -5.65 -18.20
C ILE A 203 -8.34 -6.24 -19.46
N CYS A 204 -7.29 -5.61 -19.99
CA CYS A 204 -6.64 -6.05 -21.22
C CYS A 204 -5.14 -5.70 -21.21
N ILE A 205 -4.27 -6.72 -21.23
CA ILE A 205 -2.82 -6.51 -21.37
C ILE A 205 -2.51 -5.99 -22.78
N LYS A 206 -2.09 -4.73 -22.90
CA LYS A 206 -1.67 -4.18 -24.20
C LYS A 206 -0.25 -4.57 -24.60
N ARG A 207 0.71 -4.55 -23.66
CA ARG A 207 2.15 -4.77 -23.89
C ARG A 207 2.85 -5.24 -22.61
N PHE A 208 3.78 -6.19 -22.74
CA PHE A 208 4.81 -6.44 -21.73
C PHE A 208 6.06 -5.61 -22.05
N ILE A 209 6.59 -4.89 -21.06
CA ILE A 209 7.79 -4.07 -21.19
C ILE A 209 8.88 -4.69 -20.31
N CYS A 210 10.00 -5.05 -20.92
CA CYS A 210 11.11 -5.74 -20.27
C CYS A 210 12.43 -5.43 -20.98
N ASP A 211 13.52 -5.35 -20.21
CA ASP A 211 14.89 -5.25 -20.74
C ASP A 211 15.37 -6.58 -21.35
N ARG A 212 16.63 -6.64 -21.81
CA ARG A 212 17.16 -7.86 -22.46
C ARG A 212 17.32 -9.03 -21.44
N PRO A 213 17.94 -8.85 -20.25
CA PRO A 213 17.98 -9.86 -19.18
C PRO A 213 16.64 -10.42 -18.69
N ALA A 214 15.61 -9.58 -18.51
CA ALA A 214 14.29 -10.01 -18.05
C ALA A 214 13.50 -10.68 -19.18
N ARG A 215 13.54 -10.14 -20.41
CA ARG A 215 12.90 -10.79 -21.57
C ARG A 215 13.47 -12.17 -21.85
N ALA A 216 14.79 -12.34 -21.71
CA ALA A 216 15.43 -13.64 -21.88
C ALA A 216 14.93 -14.67 -20.84
N PHE A 217 14.77 -14.25 -19.59
CA PHE A 217 14.21 -15.07 -18.52
C PHE A 217 12.73 -15.42 -18.76
N LEU A 218 11.87 -14.43 -18.98
CA LEU A 218 10.43 -14.61 -19.19
C LEU A 218 10.08 -15.49 -20.41
N LYS A 219 10.95 -15.50 -21.44
CA LYS A 219 10.78 -16.34 -22.64
C LYS A 219 11.58 -17.65 -22.62
N CYS A 220 12.28 -17.97 -21.53
CA CYS A 220 13.22 -19.10 -21.43
C CYS A 220 14.29 -19.19 -22.55
N ILE A 221 14.68 -18.05 -23.13
CA ILE A 221 15.70 -17.99 -24.21
C ILE A 221 17.09 -17.64 -23.67
N LYS A 222 18.12 -17.86 -24.50
CA LYS A 222 19.49 -17.48 -24.17
C LYS A 222 19.62 -15.95 -23.99
N SER A 223 20.52 -15.55 -23.10
CA SER A 223 20.76 -14.13 -22.79
C SER A 223 21.40 -13.36 -23.96
N HIS A 224 21.48 -12.04 -23.83
CA HIS A 224 22.01 -11.12 -24.85
C HIS A 224 23.49 -11.31 -25.23
N GLY A 225 24.22 -12.21 -24.56
CA GLY A 225 25.59 -12.62 -24.88
C GLY A 225 25.72 -14.09 -25.32
N GLY A 226 24.61 -14.81 -25.51
CA GLY A 226 24.62 -16.20 -25.95
C GLY A 226 24.76 -16.37 -27.48
N TYR A 227 25.09 -17.59 -27.90
CA TYR A 227 25.29 -17.98 -29.31
C TYR A 227 24.25 -17.41 -30.31
N TRP A 228 22.98 -17.36 -29.89
CA TRP A 228 21.85 -16.85 -30.68
C TRP A 228 21.10 -15.75 -29.92
N ALA A 229 21.85 -14.77 -29.39
CA ALA A 229 21.38 -13.70 -28.48
C ALA A 229 20.22 -12.83 -28.99
N CYS A 230 20.01 -12.76 -30.31
CA CYS A 230 18.87 -12.04 -30.86
C CYS A 230 17.63 -12.94 -30.91
N GLU A 231 16.51 -12.46 -30.35
CA GLU A 231 15.21 -13.12 -30.49
C GLU A 231 14.57 -12.93 -31.87
N ARG A 232 15.08 -11.96 -32.67
CA ARG A 232 14.45 -11.52 -33.93
C ARG A 232 15.14 -12.04 -35.18
N CYS A 233 16.45 -12.28 -35.18
CA CYS A 233 17.22 -12.64 -36.38
C CYS A 233 18.07 -13.91 -36.18
N ASN A 234 18.55 -14.46 -37.29
CA ASN A 234 19.43 -15.63 -37.31
C ASN A 234 20.92 -15.27 -37.43
N VAL A 235 21.33 -14.18 -36.79
CA VAL A 235 22.76 -13.86 -36.62
C VAL A 235 23.32 -14.66 -35.43
N ARG A 236 24.31 -15.50 -35.72
CA ARG A 236 25.09 -16.22 -34.72
C ARG A 236 26.25 -15.35 -34.20
N GLU A 237 26.73 -15.64 -32.99
CA GLU A 237 27.93 -15.01 -32.44
C GLU A 237 29.22 -15.36 -33.21
N ASN A 238 30.19 -14.45 -33.21
CA ASN A 238 31.58 -14.73 -33.60
C ASN A 238 32.53 -14.22 -32.51
N ARG A 239 33.72 -14.82 -32.39
CA ARG A 239 34.74 -14.44 -31.39
C ARG A 239 35.98 -13.85 -32.07
N VAL A 240 36.21 -12.56 -31.82
CA VAL A 240 37.36 -11.81 -32.34
C VAL A 240 38.06 -11.13 -31.15
N GLU A 241 39.37 -11.29 -31.03
CA GLU A 241 40.17 -10.71 -29.92
C GLU A 241 39.62 -10.98 -28.51
N LYS A 242 39.12 -12.19 -28.24
CA LYS A 242 38.41 -12.59 -27.00
C LYS A 242 37.07 -11.87 -26.75
N ARG A 243 36.63 -10.97 -27.63
CA ARG A 243 35.32 -10.29 -27.59
C ARG A 243 34.28 -11.10 -28.37
N VAL A 244 33.02 -11.01 -27.96
CA VAL A 244 31.89 -11.55 -28.73
C VAL A 244 31.35 -10.44 -29.63
N ILE A 245 31.29 -10.69 -30.93
CA ILE A 245 30.68 -9.81 -31.92
C ILE A 245 29.51 -10.52 -32.60
N TYR A 246 28.55 -9.75 -33.14
CA TYR A 246 27.47 -10.26 -33.98
C TYR A 246 27.64 -9.63 -35.36
N PRO A 247 28.12 -10.36 -36.38
CA PRO A 247 28.41 -9.79 -37.69
C PRO A 247 27.13 -9.31 -38.37
N VAL A 248 27.20 -8.10 -38.95
CA VAL A 248 26.11 -7.53 -39.75
C VAL A 248 26.29 -8.01 -41.19
N ASN A 249 25.53 -9.03 -41.59
CA ASN A 249 25.41 -9.41 -42.98
C ASN A 249 24.33 -8.55 -43.64
N GLU A 250 24.72 -7.64 -44.52
CA GLU A 250 23.81 -6.70 -45.21
C GLU A 250 22.69 -7.40 -46.01
N SER A 251 22.91 -8.67 -46.39
CA SER A 251 22.03 -9.43 -47.27
C SER A 251 20.78 -10.02 -46.62
N VAL A 252 20.68 -10.13 -45.27
CA VAL A 252 19.44 -10.62 -44.63
C VAL A 252 19.24 -10.18 -43.16
N GLU A 253 18.28 -9.28 -42.95
CA GLU A 253 17.39 -9.36 -41.78
C GLU A 253 16.44 -10.58 -41.93
N GLN A 254 16.99 -11.80 -41.97
CA GLN A 254 16.18 -13.00 -41.90
C GLN A 254 15.57 -13.07 -40.51
N ARG A 255 14.32 -12.59 -40.40
CA ARG A 255 13.52 -12.71 -39.20
C ARG A 255 13.41 -14.19 -38.87
N ARG A 256 13.67 -14.56 -37.62
CA ARG A 256 13.53 -15.94 -37.17
C ARG A 256 12.06 -16.31 -37.25
N VAL A 257 11.69 -17.05 -38.29
CA VAL A 257 10.39 -17.71 -38.39
C VAL A 257 10.29 -18.62 -37.17
N LEU A 258 9.29 -18.39 -36.34
CA LEU A 258 8.96 -19.30 -35.25
C LEU A 258 8.24 -20.51 -35.86
N PRO A 259 8.56 -21.74 -35.42
CA PRO A 259 7.79 -22.93 -35.77
C PRO A 259 6.40 -22.91 -35.10
#